data_AF-A0A8S3ZE49-F1
#
_entry.id   AF-A0A8S3ZE49-F1
#
_cell.length_a   1.000
_cell.length_b   1.000
_cell.length_c   1.000
_cell.angle_alpha   90.00
_cell.angle_beta   90.00
_cell.angle_gamma   90.00
#
_symmetry.space_group_name_H-M   'P 1'
#
loop_
_entity.id
_entity.type
_entity.pdbx_description
1 polymer ?
#
loop_
_entity_poly.entity_id
_entity_poly.type
_entity_poly.pdbx_seq_one_letter_code
_entity_poly.pdbx_strand_id
1 'polypeptide(L)'
;MQFHLTHGSAIQLTKNRTIATRSVDTFCNGIVFSDQPIKLGQKICVELASVAIWSSAVRIGVTAVDPAGVDSDQLPKFSYPALTQTEGYWVRVVNENLITERCRLTLCLTFHGQLQLLINGIHKGALLLGLATHQNLWLLLDLYGSTNSAKFVQP
;
A
#
# COMPACT_ATOMS: atom_id res chain seq x y z
N MET A 1 12.59 4.77 1.94
CA MET A 1 11.32 5.39 1.47
C MET A 1 10.53 5.82 2.70
N GLN A 2 9.66 6.81 2.56
CA GLN A 2 8.78 7.33 3.63
C GLN A 2 7.32 7.23 3.18
N PHE A 3 6.39 7.24 4.13
CA PHE A 3 4.97 7.45 3.92
C PHE A 3 4.66 8.95 3.79
N HIS A 4 3.69 9.28 2.94
CA HIS A 4 3.21 10.65 2.76
C HIS A 4 2.45 11.13 4.01
N LEU A 5 2.34 12.44 4.22
CA LEU A 5 1.56 13.02 5.33
C LEU A 5 0.04 12.85 5.14
N THR A 6 -0.40 12.74 3.90
CA THR A 6 -1.78 12.36 3.57
C THR A 6 -1.96 10.88 3.83
N HIS A 7 -2.88 10.54 4.74
CA HIS A 7 -3.20 9.17 5.10
C HIS A 7 -4.59 9.12 5.74
N GLY A 8 -5.16 7.92 5.87
CA GLY A 8 -6.44 7.71 6.53
C GLY A 8 -6.41 8.13 8.00
N SER A 9 -7.58 8.47 8.53
CA SER A 9 -7.77 9.04 9.86
C SER A 9 -7.37 8.12 11.02
N ALA A 10 -7.25 6.81 10.79
CA ALA A 10 -6.82 5.86 11.81
C ALA A 10 -5.30 5.60 11.82
N ILE A 11 -4.54 6.24 10.93
CA ILE A 11 -3.10 6.05 10.79
C ILE A 11 -2.33 7.02 11.68
N GLN A 12 -1.31 6.47 12.34
CA GLN A 12 -0.24 7.23 12.98
C GLN A 12 1.09 6.88 12.31
N LEU A 13 1.86 7.92 11.99
CA LEU A 13 3.20 7.79 11.42
C LEU A 13 4.28 7.97 12.50
N THR A 14 5.40 7.28 12.36
CA THR A 14 6.60 7.61 13.14
C THR A 14 7.15 8.98 12.76
N LYS A 15 7.99 9.58 13.63
CA LYS A 15 8.63 10.88 13.37
C LYS A 15 9.36 10.96 12.03
N ASN A 16 10.00 9.87 11.61
CA ASN A 16 10.71 9.76 10.33
C ASN A 16 9.83 9.21 9.19
N ARG A 17 8.53 8.98 9.44
CA ARG A 17 7.53 8.50 8.49
C ARG A 17 7.91 7.20 7.77
N THR A 18 8.74 6.36 8.37
CA THR A 18 9.09 5.05 7.79
C THR A 18 8.17 3.92 8.23
N ILE A 19 7.36 4.14 9.27
CA ILE A 19 6.37 3.19 9.78
C ILE A 19 5.02 3.91 9.83
N ALA A 20 4.00 3.26 9.27
CA ALA A 20 2.60 3.63 9.42
C ALA A 20 1.90 2.56 10.25
N THR A 21 1.16 2.97 11.28
CA THR A 21 0.42 2.07 12.15
C THR A 21 -1.03 2.53 12.26
N ARG A 22 -1.96 1.64 11.95
CA ARG A 22 -3.39 1.84 12.18
C ARG A 22 -3.73 1.54 13.62
N SER A 23 -4.58 2.37 14.23
CA SER A 23 -5.08 2.16 15.60
C SER A 23 -5.73 0.77 15.75
N VAL A 24 -5.50 0.12 16.89
CA VAL A 24 -5.92 -1.28 17.16
C VAL A 24 -7.41 -1.44 17.45
N ASP A 25 -8.10 -0.35 17.79
CA ASP A 25 -9.53 -0.28 18.11
C ASP A 25 -10.45 -0.21 16.87
N THR A 26 -9.87 -0.06 15.68
CA THR A 26 -10.58 -0.09 14.41
C THR A 26 -10.09 -1.25 13.54
N PHE A 27 -10.62 -1.38 12.33
CA PHE A 27 -10.16 -2.29 11.27
C PHE A 27 -10.05 -1.60 9.91
N CYS A 28 -10.33 -0.28 9.82
CA CYS A 28 -10.47 0.48 8.58
C CYS A 28 -9.83 1.88 8.67
N ASN A 29 -10.04 2.73 7.66
CA ASN A 29 -9.42 4.06 7.56
C ASN A 29 -7.88 3.99 7.57
N GLY A 30 -7.32 2.93 6.99
CA GLY A 30 -5.90 2.58 7.03
C GLY A 30 -5.11 2.92 5.77
N ILE A 31 -5.65 3.78 4.88
CA ILE A 31 -5.04 4.09 3.58
C ILE A 31 -3.78 4.93 3.79
N VAL A 32 -2.67 4.54 3.17
CA VAL A 32 -1.39 5.25 3.18
C VAL A 32 -0.78 5.29 1.80
N PHE A 33 0.02 6.32 1.54
CA PHE A 33 0.72 6.51 0.27
C PHE A 33 2.25 6.56 0.48
N SER A 34 3.03 6.20 -0.54
CA SER A 34 4.45 6.59 -0.54
C SER A 34 4.58 8.12 -0.62
N ASP A 35 5.60 8.68 0.03
CA ASP A 35 5.87 10.12 -0.02
C ASP A 35 6.36 10.59 -1.39
N GLN A 36 6.91 9.67 -2.19
CA GLN A 36 7.49 9.94 -3.51
C GLN A 36 6.96 8.94 -4.54
N PRO A 37 6.95 9.30 -5.84
CA PRO A 37 6.66 8.38 -6.91
C PRO A 37 7.60 7.17 -6.92
N ILE A 38 7.07 6.01 -7.27
CA ILE A 38 7.82 4.79 -7.54
C ILE A 38 8.54 4.93 -8.88
N LYS A 39 9.84 4.64 -8.91
CA LYS A 39 10.60 4.62 -10.17
C LYS A 39 10.47 3.26 -10.86
N LEU A 40 10.50 3.27 -12.20
CA LEU A 40 10.56 2.04 -12.99
C LEU A 40 11.78 1.20 -12.56
N GLY A 41 11.57 -0.10 -12.38
CA GLY A 41 12.60 -1.06 -11.96
C GLY A 41 13.03 -0.95 -10.50
N GLN A 42 12.54 0.04 -9.74
CA GLN A 42 12.86 0.19 -8.33
C GLN A 42 12.17 -0.90 -7.50
N LYS A 43 12.95 -1.63 -6.70
CA LYS A 43 12.42 -2.51 -5.66
C LYS A 43 12.05 -1.70 -4.43
N ILE A 44 10.79 -1.79 -4.01
CA ILE A 44 10.28 -1.22 -2.77
C ILE A 44 9.95 -2.36 -1.85
N CYS A 45 10.53 -2.36 -0.65
CA CYS A 45 10.30 -3.39 0.34
C CYS A 45 9.50 -2.84 1.53
N VAL A 46 8.46 -3.57 1.89
CA VAL A 46 7.55 -3.23 2.98
C VAL A 46 7.43 -4.44 3.90
N GLU A 47 7.73 -4.27 5.17
CA GLU A 47 7.44 -5.26 6.20
C GLU A 47 6.07 -4.96 6.80
N LEU A 48 5.18 -5.95 6.79
CA LEU A 48 3.86 -5.87 7.40
C LEU A 48 3.87 -6.50 8.78
N ALA A 49 3.19 -5.85 9.72
CA ALA A 49 2.79 -6.46 10.97
C ALA A 49 1.28 -6.66 10.99
N SER A 50 0.88 -7.80 11.53
CA SER A 50 -0.51 -8.19 11.67
C SER A 50 -0.87 -8.39 13.13
N VAL A 51 -2.13 -8.13 13.46
CA VAL A 51 -2.76 -8.47 14.75
C VAL A 51 -3.76 -9.60 14.52
N ALA A 52 -3.68 -10.64 15.35
CA ALA A 52 -4.47 -11.88 15.21
C ALA A 52 -5.99 -11.71 15.48
N ILE A 53 -6.47 -10.48 15.71
CA ILE A 53 -7.85 -10.19 16.11
C ILE A 53 -8.79 -10.18 14.91
N TRP A 54 -8.28 -9.92 13.70
CA TRP A 54 -9.08 -9.77 12.49
C TRP A 54 -8.60 -10.75 11.42
N SER A 55 -9.53 -11.39 10.69
CA SER A 55 -9.21 -12.09 9.43
C SER A 55 -9.34 -11.12 8.27
N SER A 56 -8.23 -10.88 7.56
CA SER A 56 -8.31 -10.02 6.38
C SER A 56 -7.10 -10.03 5.47
N ALA A 57 -7.40 -9.58 4.25
CA ALA A 57 -6.48 -9.36 3.15
C ALA A 57 -5.95 -7.92 3.15
N VAL A 58 -4.64 -7.76 2.99
CA VAL A 58 -4.04 -6.46 2.69
C VAL A 58 -4.43 -6.02 1.28
N ARG A 59 -4.68 -4.72 1.08
CA ARG A 59 -4.88 -4.17 -0.26
C ARG A 59 -3.66 -3.37 -0.66
N ILE A 60 -3.19 -3.66 -1.85
CA ILE A 60 -1.98 -3.05 -2.41
C ILE A 60 -2.38 -2.42 -3.75
N GLY A 61 -1.90 -1.21 -3.95
CA GLY A 61 -2.21 -0.43 -5.13
C GLY A 61 -1.13 0.53 -5.53
N VAL A 62 -1.41 1.25 -6.60
CA VAL A 62 -0.72 2.48 -6.98
C VAL A 62 -1.74 3.52 -7.39
N THR A 63 -1.36 4.79 -7.35
CA THR A 63 -2.16 5.90 -7.85
C THR A 63 -1.33 6.85 -8.70
N ALA A 64 -1.94 7.43 -9.73
CA ALA A 64 -1.40 8.55 -10.50
C ALA A 64 -1.81 9.92 -9.92
N VAL A 65 -2.70 9.93 -8.92
CA VAL A 65 -3.08 11.15 -8.20
C VAL A 65 -2.01 11.46 -7.17
N ASP A 66 -1.46 12.67 -7.23
CA ASP A 66 -0.47 13.13 -6.26
C ASP A 66 -1.09 13.18 -4.85
N PRO A 67 -0.56 12.43 -3.87
CA PRO A 67 -1.05 12.45 -2.50
C PRO A 67 -1.07 13.84 -1.85
N ALA A 68 -0.26 14.80 -2.32
CA ALA A 68 -0.26 16.17 -1.83
C ALA A 68 -1.54 16.94 -2.17
N GLY A 69 -2.25 16.55 -3.22
CA GLY A 69 -3.53 17.14 -3.62
C GLY A 69 -4.77 16.42 -3.06
N VAL A 70 -4.57 15.32 -2.32
CA VAL A 70 -5.65 14.53 -1.74
C VAL A 70 -5.99 15.05 -0.35
N ASP A 71 -7.26 15.32 -0.11
CA ASP A 71 -7.77 15.66 1.23
C ASP A 71 -7.91 14.38 2.08
N SER A 72 -7.15 14.31 3.19
CA SER A 72 -7.18 13.19 4.13
C SER A 72 -8.57 12.93 4.71
N ASP A 73 -9.38 13.97 4.90
CA ASP A 73 -10.73 13.86 5.48
C ASP A 73 -11.74 13.26 4.49
N GLN A 74 -11.43 13.30 3.19
CA GLN A 74 -12.25 12.72 2.12
C GLN A 74 -11.79 11.31 1.72
N LEU A 75 -10.74 10.76 2.34
CA LEU A 75 -10.32 9.40 2.06
C LEU A 75 -11.41 8.40 2.49
N PRO A 76 -11.74 7.41 1.63
CA PRO A 76 -12.76 6.42 1.96
C PRO A 76 -12.26 5.48 3.06
N LYS A 77 -13.21 4.83 3.73
CA LYS A 77 -12.91 3.84 4.78
C LYS A 77 -12.07 2.66 4.29
N PHE A 78 -12.24 2.31 3.01
CA PHE A 78 -11.57 1.22 2.32
C PHE A 78 -11.10 1.70 0.95
N SER A 79 -9.90 1.31 0.55
CA SER A 79 -9.38 1.61 -0.79
C SER A 79 -10.13 0.86 -1.90
N TYR A 80 -10.58 -0.37 -1.64
CA TYR A 80 -11.32 -1.20 -2.61
C TYR A 80 -12.73 -1.52 -2.09
N PRO A 81 -13.78 -1.35 -2.91
CA PRO A 81 -13.75 -0.93 -4.33
C PRO A 81 -13.70 0.60 -4.53
N ALA A 82 -13.79 1.41 -3.46
CA ALA A 82 -14.08 2.84 -3.56
C ALA A 82 -13.09 3.63 -4.45
N LEU A 83 -11.78 3.51 -4.23
CA LEU A 83 -10.80 4.25 -5.03
C LEU A 83 -10.69 3.71 -6.46
N THR A 84 -10.93 2.42 -6.68
CA THR A 84 -10.88 1.85 -8.05
C THR A 84 -12.01 2.30 -8.97
N GLN A 85 -13.02 3.01 -8.44
CA GLN A 85 -14.06 3.66 -9.23
C GLN A 85 -13.64 5.05 -9.72
N THR A 86 -12.53 5.58 -9.19
CA THR A 86 -11.95 6.88 -9.57
C THR A 86 -10.78 6.65 -10.52
N GLU A 87 -10.69 7.46 -11.57
CA GLU A 87 -9.57 7.40 -12.50
C GLU A 87 -8.24 7.65 -11.78
N GLY A 88 -7.18 6.97 -12.22
CA GLY A 88 -5.85 7.13 -11.65
C GLY A 88 -5.60 6.31 -10.38
N TYR A 89 -6.48 5.38 -10.01
CA TYR A 89 -6.24 4.45 -8.90
C TYR A 89 -6.33 2.98 -9.36
N TRP A 90 -5.33 2.19 -8.98
CA TRP A 90 -5.30 0.75 -9.22
C TRP A 90 -5.03 0.04 -7.91
N VAL A 91 -5.99 -0.72 -7.41
CA VAL A 91 -5.87 -1.44 -6.13
C VAL A 91 -6.31 -2.88 -6.31
N ARG A 92 -5.59 -3.81 -5.72
CA ARG A 92 -5.96 -5.23 -5.66
C ARG A 92 -5.91 -5.75 -4.23
N VAL A 93 -6.87 -6.61 -3.91
CA VAL A 93 -6.92 -7.36 -2.66
C VAL A 93 -5.96 -8.54 -2.77
N VAL A 94 -4.99 -8.64 -1.85
CA VAL A 94 -4.03 -9.76 -1.80
C VAL A 94 -4.56 -10.81 -0.84
N ASN A 95 -4.66 -12.06 -1.30
CA ASN A 95 -5.19 -13.16 -0.50
C ASN A 95 -4.51 -13.23 0.89
N GLU A 96 -5.32 -13.25 1.94
CA GLU A 96 -4.86 -13.26 3.34
C GLU A 96 -3.96 -14.45 3.67
N ASN A 97 -4.16 -15.60 3.02
CA ASN A 97 -3.35 -16.80 3.21
C ASN A 97 -1.89 -16.62 2.75
N LEU A 98 -1.60 -15.57 1.97
CA LEU A 98 -0.24 -15.23 1.55
C LEU A 98 0.47 -14.33 2.57
N ILE A 99 -0.26 -13.71 3.50
CA ILE A 99 0.27 -12.73 4.45
C ILE A 99 0.38 -13.39 5.82
N THR A 100 1.60 -13.74 6.20
CA THR A 100 1.92 -14.28 7.53
C THR A 100 2.36 -13.16 8.49
N GLU A 101 2.53 -13.49 9.77
CA GLU A 101 3.23 -12.58 10.69
C GLU A 101 4.63 -12.24 10.12
N ARG A 102 4.99 -10.95 10.16
CA ARG A 102 6.23 -10.39 9.60
C ARG A 102 6.40 -10.65 8.09
N CYS A 103 5.32 -10.56 7.35
CA CYS A 103 5.32 -10.68 5.90
C CYS A 103 6.12 -9.53 5.26
N ARG A 104 7.13 -9.86 4.45
CA ARG A 104 7.91 -8.90 3.67
C ARG A 104 7.45 -8.89 2.23
N LEU A 105 6.86 -7.78 1.82
CA LEU A 105 6.47 -7.52 0.45
C LEU A 105 7.63 -6.84 -0.28
N THR A 106 7.87 -7.27 -1.52
CA THR A 106 8.71 -6.52 -2.46
C THR A 106 7.89 -6.19 -3.70
N LEU A 107 7.78 -4.91 -4.01
CA LEU A 107 7.03 -4.37 -5.13
C LEU A 107 8.00 -3.77 -6.15
N CYS A 108 7.73 -3.97 -7.43
CA CYS A 108 8.52 -3.40 -8.52
C CYS A 108 7.63 -3.03 -9.70
N LEU A 109 7.64 -1.76 -10.09
CA LEU A 109 6.95 -1.28 -11.28
C LEU A 109 7.82 -1.55 -12.52
N THR A 110 7.29 -2.31 -13.47
CA THR A 110 8.02 -2.65 -14.71
C THR A 110 7.70 -1.66 -15.83
N PHE A 111 8.59 -1.59 -16.82
CA PHE A 111 8.38 -0.77 -18.02
C PHE A 111 7.17 -1.23 -18.86
N HIS A 112 6.72 -2.48 -18.69
CA HIS A 112 5.51 -3.02 -19.31
C HIS A 112 4.20 -2.61 -18.60
N GLY A 113 4.25 -1.70 -17.63
CA GLY A 113 3.06 -1.26 -16.89
C GLY A 113 2.51 -2.34 -15.95
N GLN A 114 3.39 -3.10 -15.31
CA GLN A 114 3.00 -4.12 -14.33
C GLN A 114 3.61 -3.79 -12.97
N LEU A 115 2.82 -3.96 -11.91
CA LEU A 115 3.34 -3.97 -10.55
C LEU A 115 3.60 -5.43 -10.16
N GLN A 116 4.87 -5.83 -10.14
CA GLN A 116 5.29 -7.17 -9.74
C GLN A 116 5.32 -7.27 -8.21
N LEU A 117 4.87 -8.40 -7.68
CA LEU A 117 4.86 -8.68 -6.24
C LEU A 117 5.71 -9.90 -5.91
N LEU A 118 6.57 -9.75 -4.91
CA LEU A 118 7.19 -10.85 -4.20
C LEU A 118 6.72 -10.83 -2.75
N ILE A 119 6.52 -12.00 -2.18
CA ILE A 119 6.17 -12.18 -0.77
C ILE A 119 7.22 -13.10 -0.16
N ASN A 120 7.93 -12.60 0.86
CA ASN A 120 9.02 -13.31 1.53
C ASN A 120 10.06 -13.85 0.53
N GLY A 121 10.39 -13.05 -0.49
CA GLY A 121 11.33 -13.41 -1.56
C GLY A 121 10.75 -14.30 -2.67
N ILE A 122 9.54 -14.84 -2.51
CA ILE A 122 8.89 -15.69 -3.52
C ILE A 122 8.11 -14.81 -4.49
N HIS A 123 8.44 -14.88 -5.78
CA HIS A 123 7.73 -14.16 -6.83
C HIS A 123 6.31 -14.70 -7.03
N LYS A 124 5.32 -13.81 -6.96
CA LYS A 124 3.89 -14.13 -7.12
C LYS A 124 3.32 -13.63 -8.46
N GLY A 125 4.15 -13.04 -9.32
CA GLY A 125 3.74 -12.49 -10.61
C GLY A 125 3.27 -11.03 -10.54
N ALA A 126 2.55 -10.63 -11.60
CA ALA A 126 2.01 -9.28 -11.73
C ALA A 126 0.75 -9.11 -10.87
N LEU A 127 0.87 -8.28 -9.82
CA LEU A 127 -0.25 -7.89 -8.99
C LEU A 127 -1.19 -6.92 -9.71
N LEU A 128 -0.65 -5.98 -10.49
CA LEU A 128 -1.43 -5.04 -11.30
C LEU A 128 -0.89 -5.02 -12.74
N LEU A 129 -1.76 -4.70 -13.68
CA LEU A 129 -1.50 -4.68 -15.12
C LEU A 129 -2.03 -3.35 -15.71
N GLY A 130 -1.48 -2.93 -16.85
CA GLY A 130 -1.96 -1.75 -17.58
C GLY A 130 -1.72 -0.42 -16.87
N LEU A 131 -0.68 -0.33 -16.04
CA LEU A 131 -0.33 0.88 -15.31
C LEU A 131 0.29 1.94 -16.23
N ALA A 132 -0.10 3.20 -16.04
CA ALA A 132 0.37 4.33 -16.84
C ALA A 132 1.82 4.73 -16.47
N THR A 133 2.82 4.02 -17.02
CA THR A 133 4.25 4.22 -16.71
C THR A 133 4.83 5.55 -17.22
N HIS A 134 4.09 6.29 -18.03
CA HIS A 134 4.44 7.65 -18.45
C HIS A 134 4.08 8.71 -17.41
N GLN A 135 3.30 8.36 -16.39
CA GLN A 135 2.92 9.24 -15.30
C GLN A 135 3.71 8.88 -14.03
N ASN A 136 3.76 9.82 -13.08
CA ASN A 136 4.22 9.51 -11.73
C ASN A 136 3.18 8.61 -11.05
N LEU A 137 3.65 7.51 -10.46
CA LEU A 137 2.79 6.59 -9.70
C LEU A 137 3.28 6.49 -8.26
N TRP A 138 2.41 6.73 -7.29
CA TRP A 138 2.70 6.55 -5.87
C TRP A 138 2.20 5.18 -5.40
N LEU A 139 2.93 4.57 -4.46
CA LEU A 139 2.46 3.37 -3.79
C LEU A 139 1.22 3.71 -2.97
N LEU A 140 0.23 2.81 -2.98
CA LEU A 140 -0.94 2.86 -2.13
C LEU A 140 -1.02 1.55 -1.34
N LEU A 141 -1.11 1.63 -0.01
CA LEU A 141 -1.43 0.48 0.83
C LEU A 141 -2.67 0.81 1.67
N ASP A 142 -3.49 -0.18 1.94
CA ASP A 142 -4.61 -0.06 2.87
C ASP A 142 -4.39 -1.05 4.01
N LEU A 143 -3.99 -0.52 5.17
CA LEU A 143 -3.76 -1.30 6.39
C LEU A 143 -5.11 -1.70 6.96
N TYR A 144 -5.70 -2.74 6.37
CA TYR A 144 -7.05 -3.18 6.67
C TYR A 144 -7.08 -4.48 7.46
N GLY A 145 -8.04 -4.59 8.37
CA GLY A 145 -8.32 -5.82 9.11
C GLY A 145 -7.10 -6.30 9.88
N SER A 146 -6.59 -7.49 9.53
CA SER A 146 -5.47 -8.14 10.22
C SER A 146 -4.19 -7.30 10.17
N THR A 147 -3.95 -6.57 9.08
CA THR A 147 -2.74 -5.78 8.88
C THR A 147 -2.90 -4.43 9.58
N ASN A 148 -2.11 -4.19 10.62
CA ASN A 148 -2.17 -2.93 11.37
C ASN A 148 -0.93 -2.07 11.19
N SER A 149 0.20 -2.60 10.71
CA SER A 149 1.40 -1.79 10.50
C SER A 149 2.11 -2.13 9.20
N ALA A 150 2.71 -1.12 8.59
CA ALA A 150 3.60 -1.26 7.46
C ALA A 150 4.85 -0.42 7.69
N LYS A 151 6.01 -1.01 7.42
CA LYS A 151 7.32 -0.36 7.55
C LYS A 151 8.07 -0.44 6.22
N PHE A 152 8.49 0.70 5.69
CA PHE A 152 9.47 0.70 4.61
C PHE A 152 10.82 0.20 5.12
N VAL A 153 11.35 -0.83 4.47
CA VAL A 153 12.66 -1.42 4.78
C VAL A 153 13.57 -1.32 3.56
N GLN A 154 14.89 -1.39 3.79
CA GLN A 154 15.82 -1.54 2.69
C GLN A 154 15.57 -2.88 1.98
N PRO A 155 15.81 -3.00 0.65
CA PRO A 155 15.69 -4.27 -0.07
C PRO A 155 16.60 -5.38 0.44
#